data_AF-A0AAE4TSH3-F1
#
_entry.id   AF-A0AAE4TSH3-F1
#
_cell.length_a   1.000
_cell.length_b   1.000
_cell.length_c   1.000
_cell.angle_alpha   90.00
_cell.angle_beta   90.00
_cell.angle_gamma   90.00
#
_symmetry.space_group_name_H-M   'P 1'
#
loop_
_entity.id
_entity.type
_entity.pdbx_description
1 polymer ?
#
loop_
_entity_poly.entity_id
_entity_poly.type
_entity_poly.pdbx_seq_one_letter_code
_entity_poly.pdbx_strand_id
1 'polypeptide(L)'
;MRTYENKEELKKEISKTFEKYISEFDNIPENLKDKRADEVDRTPAENLAYQVGWTNLVLKWEEDERKGLQVKTPSDKFKWNQLGELYQWFTDTYAHLSL
;
A
#
# COMPACT_ATOMS: atom_id res chain seq x y z
N MET A 1 -18.14 4.87 -9.84
CA MET A 1 -17.32 4.94 -8.61
C MET A 1 -18.15 4.37 -7.49
N ARG A 2 -17.60 3.51 -6.62
CA ARG A 2 -18.37 3.00 -5.47
C ARG A 2 -18.57 4.13 -4.45
N THR A 3 -19.79 4.27 -3.95
CA THR A 3 -20.17 5.25 -2.93
C THR A 3 -20.48 4.51 -1.63
N TYR A 4 -20.27 5.17 -0.50
CA TYR A 4 -20.59 4.65 0.84
C TYR A 4 -21.56 5.61 1.51
N GLU A 5 -22.60 5.07 2.13
CA GLU A 5 -23.65 5.85 2.79
C GLU A 5 -23.16 6.45 4.12
N ASN A 6 -22.23 5.78 4.79
CA ASN A 6 -21.70 6.23 6.09
C ASN A 6 -20.31 5.64 6.40
N LYS A 7 -19.71 6.15 7.49
CA LYS A 7 -18.38 5.73 7.96
C LYS A 7 -18.29 4.25 8.34
N GLU A 8 -19.36 3.64 8.84
CA GLU A 8 -19.35 2.24 9.27
C GLU A 8 -19.37 1.30 8.08
N GLU A 9 -20.07 1.67 7.00
CA GLU A 9 -20.03 0.93 5.74
C GLU A 9 -18.62 0.92 5.13
N LEU A 10 -17.96 2.08 5.10
CA LEU A 10 -16.58 2.18 4.61
C LEU A 10 -15.61 1.31 5.42
N LYS A 11 -15.66 1.40 6.76
CA LYS A 11 -14.82 0.56 7.64
C LYS A 11 -15.08 -0.93 7.41
N LYS A 12 -16.34 -1.34 7.33
CA LYS A 12 -16.71 -2.74 7.12
C LYS A 12 -16.18 -3.25 5.78
N GLU A 13 -16.27 -2.46 4.72
CA GLU A 13 -15.75 -2.86 3.42
C GLU A 13 -14.21 -2.92 3.41
N ILE A 14 -13.52 -1.99 4.08
CA ILE A 14 -12.07 -2.04 4.27
C ILE A 14 -11.68 -3.32 5.00
N SER A 15 -12.26 -3.62 6.17
CA SER A 15 -11.96 -4.84 6.94
C SER A 15 -12.20 -6.11 6.11
N LYS A 16 -13.36 -6.21 5.46
CA LYS A 16 -13.73 -7.36 4.63
C LYS A 16 -12.77 -7.59 3.47
N THR A 17 -12.36 -6.53 2.78
CA THR A 17 -11.47 -6.65 1.61
C THR A 17 -10.03 -6.88 2.03
N PHE A 18 -9.60 -6.27 3.13
CA PHE A 18 -8.28 -6.50 3.73
C PHE A 18 -8.12 -7.95 4.22
N GLU A 19 -9.10 -8.49 4.97
CA GLU A 19 -9.05 -9.87 5.47
C GLU A 19 -8.87 -10.88 4.32
N LYS A 20 -9.60 -10.70 3.23
CA LYS A 20 -9.46 -11.53 2.03
C LYS A 20 -8.11 -11.37 1.35
N TYR A 21 -7.60 -10.15 1.28
CA TYR A 21 -6.31 -9.86 0.66
C TYR A 21 -5.16 -10.49 1.45
N ILE A 22 -5.13 -10.29 2.77
CA ILE A 22 -4.00 -10.73 3.59
C ILE A 22 -3.94 -12.26 3.74
N SER A 23 -5.10 -12.94 3.76
CA SER A 23 -5.14 -14.40 3.83
C SER A 23 -4.49 -15.12 2.64
N GLU A 24 -4.37 -14.45 1.48
CA GLU A 24 -3.68 -15.01 0.31
C GLU A 24 -2.17 -15.18 0.55
N PHE A 25 -1.60 -14.52 1.56
CA PHE A 25 -0.18 -14.60 1.90
C PHE A 25 0.14 -15.68 2.95
N ASP A 26 -0.86 -16.22 3.65
CA ASP A 26 -0.68 -17.16 4.78
C ASP A 26 0.13 -18.41 4.40
N ASN A 27 0.00 -18.86 3.14
CA ASN A 27 0.65 -20.07 2.62
C ASN A 27 1.81 -19.78 1.68
N ILE A 28 2.27 -18.52 1.57
CA ILE A 28 3.44 -18.16 0.77
C ILE A 28 4.70 -18.32 1.64
N PRO A 29 5.58 -19.28 1.33
CA PRO A 29 6.82 -19.43 2.07
C PRO A 29 7.72 -18.20 1.88
N GLU A 30 8.37 -17.78 2.95
CA GLU A 30 9.25 -16.60 2.97
C GLU A 30 10.36 -16.66 1.90
N ASN A 31 10.90 -17.84 1.62
CA ASN A 31 11.92 -18.03 0.58
C ASN A 31 11.40 -17.81 -0.86
N LEU A 32 10.08 -17.69 -1.05
CA LEU A 32 9.44 -17.37 -2.32
C LEU A 32 8.97 -15.92 -2.40
N LYS A 33 9.14 -15.11 -1.35
CA LYS A 33 8.59 -13.75 -1.29
C LYS A 33 9.09 -12.82 -2.41
N ASP A 34 10.31 -13.08 -2.91
CA ASP A 34 10.97 -12.30 -3.95
C ASP A 34 10.93 -12.99 -5.32
N LYS A 35 10.22 -14.12 -5.44
CA LYS A 35 10.11 -14.85 -6.70
C LYS A 35 9.13 -14.15 -7.64
N ARG A 36 9.63 -13.71 -8.80
CA ARG A 36 8.82 -13.16 -9.89
C ARG A 36 8.24 -14.28 -10.74
N ALA A 37 6.97 -14.14 -11.13
CA ALA A 37 6.31 -15.00 -12.10
C ALA A 37 6.18 -14.26 -13.44
N ASP A 38 6.28 -14.98 -14.57
CA ASP A 38 6.44 -14.38 -15.90
C ASP A 38 5.30 -13.44 -16.32
N GLU A 39 4.08 -13.70 -15.87
CA GLU A 39 2.88 -12.90 -16.20
C GLU A 39 2.42 -12.00 -15.03
N VAL A 40 3.26 -11.83 -14.00
CA VAL A 40 2.90 -11.07 -12.78
C VAL A 40 3.93 -9.96 -12.52
N ASP A 41 3.45 -8.71 -12.52
CA ASP A 41 4.28 -7.50 -12.38
C ASP A 41 5.00 -7.38 -11.03
N ARG A 42 4.54 -8.04 -9.97
CA ARG A 42 5.06 -7.89 -8.61
C ARG A 42 5.29 -9.23 -7.94
N THR A 43 6.38 -9.34 -7.19
CA THR A 43 6.57 -10.43 -6.23
C THR A 43 5.59 -10.29 -5.05
N PRO A 44 5.39 -11.34 -4.23
CA PRO A 44 4.61 -11.22 -2.99
C PRO A 44 5.07 -10.04 -2.09
N ALA A 45 6.37 -9.89 -1.89
CA ALA A 45 6.93 -8.80 -1.07
C ALA A 45 6.65 -7.41 -1.68
N GLU A 46 6.81 -7.26 -3.00
CA GLU A 46 6.49 -6.02 -3.72
C GLU A 46 4.99 -5.68 -3.67
N ASN A 47 4.12 -6.70 -3.68
CA ASN A 47 2.67 -6.51 -3.57
C ASN A 47 2.29 -5.95 -2.19
N LEU A 48 2.82 -6.53 -1.10
CA LEU A 48 2.61 -5.98 0.25
C LEU A 48 3.24 -4.60 0.41
N ALA A 49 4.47 -4.40 -0.06
CA ALA A 49 5.17 -3.12 -0.02
C ALA A 49 4.34 -1.98 -0.65
N TYR A 50 3.63 -2.27 -1.73
CA TYR A 50 2.73 -1.31 -2.37
C TYR A 50 1.58 -0.86 -1.45
N GLN A 51 0.94 -1.80 -0.74
CA GLN A 51 -0.16 -1.48 0.18
C GLN A 51 0.36 -0.70 1.40
N VAL A 52 1.49 -1.14 1.96
CA VAL A 52 2.16 -0.48 3.09
C VAL A 52 2.55 0.95 2.72
N GLY A 53 3.13 1.16 1.54
CA GLY A 53 3.50 2.47 1.04
C GLY A 53 2.32 3.44 0.98
N TRP A 54 1.22 3.04 0.33
CA TRP A 54 0.05 3.90 0.18
C TRP A 54 -0.67 4.19 1.49
N THR A 55 -0.89 3.17 2.32
CA THR A 55 -1.57 3.34 3.62
C THR A 55 -0.76 4.23 4.56
N ASN A 56 0.56 4.08 4.59
CA ASN A 56 1.44 4.98 5.35
C ASN A 56 1.37 6.42 4.84
N LEU A 57 1.30 6.66 3.52
CA LEU A 57 1.15 8.01 2.98
C LEU A 57 -0.18 8.64 3.41
N VAL A 58 -1.30 7.92 3.29
CA VAL A 58 -2.62 8.43 3.72
C VAL A 58 -2.62 8.79 5.20
N LEU A 59 -2.05 7.92 6.05
CA LEU A 59 -1.93 8.18 7.49
C LEU A 59 -1.03 9.39 7.78
N LYS A 60 0.10 9.51 7.07
CA LYS A 60 1.03 10.63 7.21
C LYS A 60 0.38 11.95 6.82
N TRP A 61 -0.38 11.99 5.72
CA TRP A 61 -1.08 13.20 5.29
C TRP A 61 -2.02 13.71 6.39
N GLU A 62 -2.88 12.83 6.91
CA GLU A 62 -3.81 13.16 8.00
C GLU A 62 -3.07 13.59 9.28
N GLU A 63 -1.99 12.90 9.64
CA GLU A 63 -1.19 13.24 10.82
C GLU A 63 -0.52 14.62 10.69
N ASP A 64 0.07 14.92 9.55
CA ASP A 64 0.75 16.18 9.28
C ASP A 64 -0.25 17.34 9.20
N GLU A 65 -1.40 17.14 8.54
CA GLU A 65 -2.49 18.12 8.50
C GLU A 65 -3.01 18.43 9.92
N ARG A 66 -3.23 17.40 10.74
CA ARG A 66 -3.63 17.55 12.15
C ARG A 66 -2.60 18.33 12.97
N LYS A 67 -1.32 18.28 12.62
CA LYS A 67 -0.24 19.08 13.23
C LYS A 67 -0.15 20.51 12.67
N GLY A 68 -1.02 20.89 11.73
CA GLY A 68 -0.99 22.19 11.06
C GLY A 68 0.13 22.34 10.02
N LEU A 69 0.73 21.22 9.58
CA LEU A 69 1.74 21.22 8.54
C LEU A 69 1.09 21.24 7.16
N GLN A 70 1.75 21.89 6.19
CA GLN A 70 1.30 21.84 4.80
C GLN A 70 1.63 20.48 4.19
N VAL A 71 0.59 19.75 3.78
CA VAL A 71 0.73 18.42 3.16
C VAL A 71 0.97 18.53 1.66
N LYS A 72 1.92 17.74 1.14
CA LYS A 72 2.19 17.58 -0.28
C LYS A 72 1.85 16.16 -0.75
N THR A 73 0.99 16.04 -1.75
CA THR A 73 0.55 14.75 -2.31
C THR A 73 1.14 14.47 -3.70
N PRO A 74 1.40 13.21 -4.06
CA PRO A 74 1.32 12.02 -3.20
C PRO A 74 2.46 11.94 -2.17
N SER A 75 3.58 12.64 -2.39
CA SER A 75 4.63 12.75 -1.38
C SER A 75 5.47 14.00 -1.58
N ASP A 76 6.38 14.27 -0.64
CA ASP A 76 7.33 15.37 -0.77
C ASP A 76 8.29 15.21 -1.96
N LYS A 77 8.58 13.95 -2.34
CA LYS A 77 9.58 13.59 -3.37
C LYS A 77 8.99 13.40 -4.76
N PHE A 78 7.73 12.97 -4.86
CA PHE A 78 7.11 12.54 -6.12
C PHE A 78 5.80 13.28 -6.40
N LYS A 79 5.54 13.58 -7.68
CA LYS A 79 4.27 14.13 -8.17
C LYS A 79 3.31 13.04 -8.62
N TRP A 80 2.04 13.39 -8.83
CA TRP A 80 1.00 12.47 -9.33
C TRP A 80 1.28 11.88 -10.72
N ASN A 81 2.12 12.52 -11.54
CA ASN A 81 2.57 11.97 -12.81
C ASN A 81 3.87 11.14 -12.70
N GLN A 82 4.38 10.92 -11.49
CA GLN A 82 5.59 10.14 -11.19
C GLN A 82 5.28 8.92 -10.30
N LEU A 83 4.08 8.34 -10.43
CA LEU A 83 3.68 7.22 -9.60
C LEU A 83 4.55 5.97 -9.80
N GLY A 84 5.10 5.76 -11.00
CA GLY A 84 6.05 4.67 -11.23
C GLY A 84 7.29 4.77 -10.34
N GLU A 85 7.87 5.97 -10.20
CA GLU A 85 9.01 6.22 -9.31
C GLU A 85 8.61 6.06 -7.84
N LEU A 86 7.41 6.50 -7.47
CA LEU A 86 6.88 6.30 -6.12
C LEU A 86 6.71 4.82 -5.78
N TYR A 87 6.25 4.00 -6.73
CA TYR A 87 6.09 2.55 -6.52
C TYR A 87 7.43 1.86 -6.37
N GLN A 88 8.44 2.26 -7.16
CA GLN A 88 9.80 1.78 -6.97
C GLN A 88 10.31 2.15 -5.57
N TRP A 89 10.05 3.38 -5.11
CA TRP A 89 10.42 3.80 -3.76
C TRP A 89 9.74 2.95 -2.67
N PHE A 90 8.47 2.53 -2.85
CA PHE A 90 7.83 1.59 -1.92
C PHE A 90 8.55 0.25 -1.90
N THR A 91 8.89 -0.31 -3.06
CA THR A 91 9.65 -1.56 -3.16
C THR A 91 10.98 -1.45 -2.43
N ASP A 92 11.77 -0.41 -2.71
CA ASP A 92 13.07 -0.20 -2.08
C ASP A 92 12.96 -0.04 -0.55
N THR A 93 11.88 0.61 -0.09
CA THR A 93 11.66 0.92 1.33
C THR A 93 11.12 -0.27 2.13
N TYR A 94 10.29 -1.14 1.54
CA TYR A 94 9.53 -2.14 2.30
C TYR A 94 9.70 -3.59 1.81
N ALA A 95 9.99 -3.86 0.54
CA ALA A 95 9.97 -5.23 0.01
C ALA A 95 11.12 -6.12 0.52
N HIS A 96 12.17 -5.52 1.09
CA HIS A 96 13.24 -6.27 1.74
C HIS A 96 12.84 -6.86 3.10
N LEU A 97 11.70 -6.44 3.66
CA LEU A 97 11.13 -7.00 4.88
C LEU A 97 10.52 -8.39 4.61
N SER A 98 10.26 -9.14 5.67
CA SER A 98 9.54 -10.41 5.58
C SER A 98 8.06 -10.20 5.31
N LEU A 99 7.40 -11.25 4.79
CA LEU A 99 5.94 -11.28 4.69
C LEU A 99 5.26 -11.18 6.07
#